data_AF-A0A351J1R1-F1
#
_entry.id   AF-A0A351J1R1-F1
#
_cell.length_a   1.000
_cell.length_b   1.000
_cell.length_c   1.000
_cell.angle_alpha   90.00
_cell.angle_beta   90.00
_cell.angle_gamma   90.00
#
_symmetry.space_group_name_H-M   'P 1'
#
loop_
_entity.id
_entity.type
_entity.pdbx_description
1 polymer ?
#
loop_
_entity_poly.entity_id
_entity_poly.type
_entity_poly.pdbx_seq_one_letter_code
_entity_poly.pdbx_strand_id
1 'polypeptide(L)'
;DYPWGKAIYYGIFHSVSAFCNAGFDVFGKGTSLAPYTTDPTVMLTICALIFIGGLGFLVWSDMVETNFCATHFRLHTKLALFTSVFLVVGGTVFFLLTESRHAFSHLHFGEKVIASLFQAITPRTAGFAAIDLNTLKESSYLVTIIFMFIGGSPGSTAGGIKTVTLAVLFLGAVAKIKQTEYPVVFKKRLGSEIVEQASAVGVLYLMAVITATVVISQVEPFSLQQILFEV
;
A
#
# COMPACT_ATOMS: atom_id res chain seq x y z
N ASP A 1 -21.85 4.67 19.11
CA ASP A 1 -22.64 4.19 17.95
C ASP A 1 -23.28 2.82 18.14
N TYR A 2 -22.65 1.86 18.86
CA TYR A 2 -23.20 0.52 19.02
C TYR A 2 -23.31 0.09 20.49
N PRO A 3 -24.21 -0.86 20.83
CA PRO A 3 -24.21 -1.52 22.14
C PRO A 3 -22.87 -2.21 22.41
N TRP A 4 -22.47 -2.29 23.68
CA TRP A 4 -21.17 -2.80 24.13
C TRP A 4 -20.73 -4.10 23.47
N GLY A 5 -21.57 -5.14 23.45
CA GLY A 5 -21.22 -6.43 22.86
C GLY A 5 -20.92 -6.35 21.36
N LYS A 6 -21.69 -5.53 20.62
CA LYS A 6 -21.50 -5.32 19.19
C LYS A 6 -20.29 -4.44 18.90
N ALA A 7 -20.04 -3.43 19.73
CA ALA A 7 -18.87 -2.57 19.62
C ALA A 7 -17.55 -3.35 19.81
N ILE A 8 -17.49 -4.25 20.80
CA ILE A 8 -16.32 -5.12 21.03
C ILE A 8 -16.11 -6.06 19.84
N TYR A 9 -17.18 -6.71 19.36
CA TYR A 9 -17.10 -7.58 18.19
C TYR A 9 -16.60 -6.84 16.95
N TYR A 10 -17.16 -5.65 16.66
CA TYR A 10 -16.74 -4.83 15.53
C TYR A 10 -15.30 -4.35 15.68
N GLY A 11 -14.90 -3.90 16.86
CA GLY A 11 -13.52 -3.48 17.12
C GLY A 11 -12.52 -4.61 16.88
N ILE A 12 -12.77 -5.80 17.43
CA ILE A 12 -11.89 -6.97 17.23
C ILE A 12 -11.85 -7.36 15.75
N PHE A 13 -13.01 -7.47 15.10
CA PHE A 13 -13.09 -7.88 13.69
C PHE A 13 -12.30 -6.94 12.79
N HIS A 14 -12.54 -5.63 12.88
CA HIS A 14 -11.83 -4.66 12.07
C HIS A 14 -10.35 -4.57 12.41
N SER A 15 -9.96 -4.80 13.68
CA SER A 15 -8.55 -4.80 14.06
C SER A 15 -7.75 -5.93 13.39
N VAL A 16 -8.32 -7.15 13.38
CA VAL A 16 -7.72 -8.32 12.73
C VAL A 16 -7.74 -8.13 11.22
N SER A 17 -8.87 -7.69 10.65
CA SER A 17 -9.01 -7.43 9.22
C SER A 17 -8.01 -6.37 8.74
N ALA A 18 -7.83 -5.27 9.49
CA ALA A 18 -6.90 -4.22 9.15
C ALA A 18 -5.44 -4.61 9.29
N PHE A 19 -5.06 -5.32 10.37
CA PHE A 19 -3.69 -5.80 10.53
C PHE A 19 -3.31 -6.85 9.47
N CYS A 20 -4.26 -7.69 9.09
CA CYS A 20 -4.06 -8.70 8.05
C CYS A 20 -4.22 -8.14 6.62
N ASN A 21 -4.47 -6.85 6.45
CA ASN A 21 -4.75 -6.23 5.15
C ASN A 21 -5.85 -6.98 4.37
N ALA A 22 -6.92 -7.41 5.05
CA ALA A 22 -7.97 -8.24 4.44
C ALA A 22 -9.09 -7.41 3.80
N GLY A 23 -9.35 -6.21 4.30
CA GLY A 23 -10.34 -5.27 3.73
C GLY A 23 -11.80 -5.59 4.02
N PHE A 24 -12.07 -6.66 4.77
CA PHE A 24 -13.43 -6.99 5.19
C PHE A 24 -13.89 -6.07 6.32
N ASP A 25 -15.12 -5.56 6.19
CA ASP A 25 -15.81 -4.81 7.22
C ASP A 25 -17.14 -5.50 7.61
N VAL A 26 -17.59 -5.23 8.84
CA VAL A 26 -18.88 -5.72 9.36
C VAL A 26 -19.83 -4.57 9.70
N PHE A 27 -19.50 -3.34 9.31
CA PHE A 27 -20.38 -2.20 9.49
C PHE A 27 -21.67 -2.35 8.69
N GLY A 28 -21.63 -3.17 7.63
CA GLY A 28 -22.79 -3.54 6.83
C GLY A 28 -23.23 -2.37 5.96
N LYS A 29 -23.78 -2.69 4.78
CA LYS A 29 -24.24 -1.77 3.71
C LYS A 29 -23.24 -1.52 2.57
N GLY A 30 -22.12 -2.24 2.50
CA GLY A 30 -21.20 -2.15 1.35
C GLY A 30 -20.49 -0.79 1.21
N THR A 31 -20.57 0.06 2.23
CA THR A 31 -19.90 1.37 2.27
C THR A 31 -18.54 1.33 2.96
N SER A 32 -18.13 0.16 3.46
CA SER A 32 -16.88 -0.01 4.21
C SER A 32 -16.72 1.03 5.33
N LEU A 33 -15.61 1.77 5.35
CA LEU A 33 -15.30 2.79 6.35
C LEU A 33 -15.82 4.19 6.00
N ALA A 34 -16.55 4.35 4.89
CA ALA A 34 -17.05 5.67 4.47
C ALA A 34 -17.87 6.43 5.54
N PRO A 35 -18.67 5.79 6.42
CA PRO A 35 -19.33 6.50 7.52
C PRO A 35 -18.38 7.09 8.56
N TYR A 36 -17.14 6.59 8.63
CA TYR A 36 -16.12 6.96 9.63
C TYR A 36 -15.03 7.86 9.05
N THR A 37 -15.18 8.37 7.83
CA THR A 37 -14.16 9.18 7.15
C THR A 37 -13.79 10.46 7.91
N THR A 38 -14.73 11.03 8.66
CA THR A 38 -14.50 12.20 9.52
C THR A 38 -14.09 11.85 10.94
N ASP A 39 -14.08 10.56 11.32
CA ASP A 39 -13.65 10.10 12.65
C ASP A 39 -12.13 9.83 12.63
N PRO A 40 -11.31 10.72 13.22
CA PRO A 40 -9.87 10.57 13.21
C PRO A 40 -9.42 9.34 14.01
N THR A 41 -10.17 8.91 15.03
CA THR A 41 -9.81 7.75 15.86
C THR A 41 -9.90 6.47 15.03
N VAL A 42 -11.01 6.26 14.32
CA VAL A 42 -11.17 5.07 13.47
C VAL A 42 -10.18 5.09 12.30
N MET A 43 -10.09 6.22 11.60
CA MET A 43 -9.24 6.32 10.40
C MET A 43 -7.75 6.15 10.71
N LEU A 44 -7.24 6.79 11.77
CA LEU A 44 -5.83 6.68 12.14
C LEU A 44 -5.50 5.30 12.71
N THR A 45 -6.39 4.69 13.49
CA THR A 45 -6.15 3.33 14.03
C THR A 45 -6.10 2.29 12.91
N ILE A 46 -7.02 2.35 11.95
CA ILE A 46 -7.01 1.47 10.77
C ILE A 46 -5.76 1.71 9.92
N CYS A 47 -5.41 2.98 9.64
CA CYS A 47 -4.18 3.30 8.90
C CYS A 47 -2.93 2.75 9.59
N ALA A 48 -2.85 2.89 10.92
CA ALA A 48 -1.73 2.35 11.69
C ALA A 48 -1.67 0.82 11.60
N LEU A 49 -2.80 0.12 11.77
CA LEU A 49 -2.86 -1.33 11.69
C LEU A 49 -2.45 -1.86 10.30
N ILE A 50 -2.97 -1.27 9.23
CA ILE A 50 -2.60 -1.64 7.85
C ILE A 50 -1.12 -1.39 7.60
N PHE A 51 -0.60 -0.24 8.04
CA PHE A 51 0.80 0.10 7.85
C PHE A 51 1.72 -0.87 8.60
N ILE A 52 1.41 -1.15 9.87
CA ILE A 52 2.15 -2.08 10.74
C ILE A 52 2.12 -3.51 10.18
N GLY A 53 0.95 -4.00 9.76
CA GLY A 53 0.76 -5.31 9.14
C GLY A 53 1.53 -5.45 7.82
N GLY A 54 1.58 -4.37 7.04
CA GLY A 54 2.27 -4.30 5.74
C GLY A 54 3.81 -4.27 5.79
N LEU A 55 4.44 -4.00 6.95
CA LEU A 55 5.91 -3.88 7.05
C LEU A 55 6.67 -5.21 7.05
N GLY A 56 6.01 -6.33 7.34
CA GLY A 56 6.60 -7.67 7.30
C GLY A 56 7.26 -8.12 8.60
N PHE A 57 7.12 -9.40 8.94
CA PHE A 57 7.57 -9.94 10.22
C PHE A 57 9.10 -9.87 10.41
N LEU A 58 9.88 -9.97 9.32
CA LEU A 58 11.34 -9.81 9.37
C LEU A 58 11.76 -8.40 9.80
N VAL A 59 11.01 -7.38 9.37
CA VAL A 59 11.24 -5.99 9.77
C VAL A 59 10.95 -5.83 11.26
N TRP A 60 9.84 -6.40 11.74
CA TRP A 60 9.50 -6.37 13.16
C TRP A 60 10.54 -7.08 14.04
N SER A 61 10.99 -8.27 13.66
CA SER A 61 12.03 -9.01 14.38
C SER A 61 13.32 -8.19 14.49
N ASP A 62 13.77 -7.63 13.37
CA ASP A 62 14.99 -6.81 13.33
C ASP A 62 14.85 -5.52 14.16
N MET A 63 13.68 -4.88 14.15
CA MET A 63 13.42 -3.69 14.98
C MET A 63 13.44 -4.01 16.48
N VAL A 64 12.88 -5.15 16.89
CA VAL A 64 12.89 -5.57 18.30
C VAL A 64 14.29 -5.98 18.75
N GLU A 65 15.01 -6.78 17.94
CA GLU A 65 16.39 -7.20 18.21
C GLU A 65 17.36 -6.02 18.38
N THR A 66 17.12 -4.92 17.65
CA THR A 66 17.96 -3.72 17.65
C THR A 66 17.47 -2.62 18.60
N ASN A 67 16.49 -2.90 19.47
CA ASN A 67 15.86 -1.92 20.37
C ASN A 67 15.38 -0.66 19.63
N PHE A 68 14.81 -0.82 18.45
CA PHE A 68 14.33 0.27 17.58
C PHE A 68 15.41 1.27 17.16
N CYS A 69 16.70 0.90 17.27
CA CYS A 69 17.81 1.77 16.90
C CYS A 69 18.05 1.72 15.38
N ALA A 70 17.56 2.76 14.67
CA ALA A 70 17.58 2.81 13.20
C ALA A 70 18.98 2.67 12.56
N THR A 71 20.05 3.00 13.28
CA THR A 71 21.43 2.83 12.80
C THR A 71 21.82 1.36 12.66
N HIS A 72 21.28 0.47 13.50
CA HIS A 72 21.61 -0.95 13.58
C HIS A 72 20.74 -1.85 12.69
N PHE A 73 19.66 -1.32 12.10
CA PHE A 73 18.79 -2.11 11.22
C PHE A 73 19.56 -2.75 10.06
N ARG A 74 19.15 -3.98 9.72
CA ARG A 74 19.62 -4.71 8.53
C ARG A 74 19.25 -3.95 7.25
N LEU A 75 19.95 -4.26 6.17
CA LEU A 75 19.74 -3.59 4.88
C LEU A 75 18.29 -3.74 4.39
N HIS A 76 17.74 -4.95 4.53
CA HIS A 76 16.36 -5.27 4.19
C HIS A 76 15.36 -4.37 4.93
N THR A 77 15.50 -4.26 6.25
CA THR A 77 14.65 -3.42 7.11
C THR A 77 14.75 -1.95 6.75
N LYS A 78 15.96 -1.43 6.54
CA LYS A 78 16.16 -0.04 6.11
C LYS A 78 15.48 0.23 4.77
N LEU A 79 15.59 -0.69 3.82
CA LEU A 79 14.99 -0.54 2.50
C LEU A 79 13.46 -0.63 2.55
N ALA A 80 12.93 -1.60 3.29
CA ALA A 80 11.49 -1.78 3.48
C ALA A 80 10.84 -0.57 4.16
N LEU A 81 11.43 -0.07 5.26
CA LEU A 81 10.92 1.11 5.97
C LEU A 81 11.03 2.36 5.11
N PHE A 82 12.20 2.61 4.49
CA PHE A 82 12.41 3.78 3.66
C PHE A 82 11.43 3.84 2.49
N THR A 83 11.28 2.74 1.75
CA THR A 83 10.34 2.69 0.62
C THR A 83 8.89 2.78 1.06
N SER A 84 8.50 2.10 2.14
CA SER A 84 7.13 2.17 2.65
C SER A 84 6.76 3.58 3.10
N VAL A 85 7.64 4.26 3.83
CA VAL A 85 7.42 5.66 4.25
C VAL A 85 7.41 6.58 3.04
N PHE A 86 8.33 6.41 2.08
CA PHE A 86 8.37 7.21 0.86
C PHE A 86 7.06 7.08 0.05
N LEU A 87 6.56 5.86 -0.14
CA LEU A 87 5.30 5.59 -0.84
C LEU A 87 4.09 6.21 -0.11
N VAL A 88 4.02 6.06 1.22
CA VAL A 88 2.92 6.64 2.01
C VAL A 88 2.95 8.16 1.99
N VAL A 89 4.09 8.77 2.27
CA VAL A 89 4.21 10.23 2.32
C VAL A 89 4.03 10.82 0.92
N GLY A 90 4.68 10.25 -0.10
CA GLY A 90 4.55 10.67 -1.49
C GLY A 90 3.11 10.54 -2.00
N GLY A 91 2.46 9.40 -1.73
CA GLY A 91 1.05 9.18 -2.05
C GLY A 91 0.12 10.14 -1.32
N THR A 92 0.35 10.37 -0.03
CA THR A 92 -0.48 11.29 0.77
C THR A 92 -0.41 12.71 0.22
N VAL A 93 0.80 13.19 -0.11
CA VAL A 93 0.99 14.50 -0.73
C VAL A 93 0.32 14.55 -2.11
N PHE A 94 0.47 13.50 -2.92
CA PHE A 94 -0.15 13.42 -4.23
C PHE A 94 -1.68 13.51 -4.14
N PHE A 95 -2.33 12.64 -3.35
CA PHE A 95 -3.79 12.64 -3.18
C PHE A 95 -4.29 13.92 -2.54
N LEU A 96 -3.54 14.51 -1.60
CA LEU A 96 -3.90 15.79 -1.00
C LEU A 96 -3.91 16.90 -2.07
N LEU A 97 -2.92 16.95 -2.97
CA LEU A 97 -2.87 17.98 -4.01
C LEU A 97 -3.92 17.77 -5.10
N THR A 98 -4.19 16.53 -5.50
CA THR A 98 -5.11 16.24 -6.61
C THR A 98 -6.58 16.27 -6.19
N GLU A 99 -6.92 15.71 -5.03
CA GLU A 99 -8.29 15.47 -4.58
C GLU A 99 -8.82 16.48 -3.56
N SER A 100 -7.97 17.36 -3.00
CA SER A 100 -8.43 18.39 -2.04
C SER A 100 -9.58 19.26 -2.54
N ARG A 101 -9.66 19.49 -3.86
CA ARG A 101 -10.71 20.29 -4.51
C ARG A 101 -11.79 19.46 -5.21
N HIS A 102 -11.71 18.13 -5.14
CA HIS A 102 -12.61 17.23 -5.86
C HIS A 102 -13.26 16.25 -4.88
N ALA A 103 -12.79 14.99 -4.79
CA ALA A 103 -13.38 13.99 -3.90
C ALA A 103 -13.39 14.43 -2.43
N PHE A 104 -12.38 15.19 -1.99
CA PHE A 104 -12.27 15.69 -0.62
C PHE A 104 -12.80 17.13 -0.42
N SER A 105 -13.52 17.68 -1.40
CA SER A 105 -13.98 19.08 -1.35
C SER A 105 -14.83 19.42 -0.13
N HIS A 106 -15.66 18.47 0.32
CA HIS A 106 -16.60 18.60 1.43
C HIS A 106 -15.97 18.46 2.84
N LEU A 107 -14.71 18.02 2.93
CA LEU A 107 -14.02 17.77 4.19
C LEU A 107 -13.28 19.01 4.71
N HIS A 108 -13.06 19.10 6.02
CA HIS A 108 -12.16 20.09 6.61
C HIS A 108 -10.68 19.75 6.33
N PHE A 109 -9.78 20.73 6.43
CA PHE A 109 -8.35 20.52 6.09
C PHE A 109 -7.71 19.32 6.84
N GLY A 110 -7.99 19.16 8.14
CA GLY A 110 -7.50 18.02 8.91
C GLY A 110 -8.02 16.67 8.41
N GLU A 111 -9.31 16.60 8.09
CA GLU A 111 -9.96 15.41 7.51
C GLU A 111 -9.43 15.11 6.11
N LYS A 112 -9.13 16.13 5.28
CA LYS A 112 -8.50 15.94 3.96
C LYS A 112 -7.14 15.27 4.09
N VAL A 113 -6.33 15.65 5.07
CA VAL A 113 -5.02 15.03 5.32
C VAL A 113 -5.19 13.56 5.72
N ILE A 114 -6.14 13.25 6.61
CA ILE A 114 -6.41 11.87 7.04
C ILE A 114 -6.98 11.03 5.89
N ALA A 115 -7.91 11.56 5.11
CA ALA A 115 -8.47 10.88 3.94
C ALA A 115 -7.40 10.63 2.86
N SER A 116 -6.50 11.59 2.63
CA SER A 116 -5.38 11.44 1.70
C SER A 116 -4.37 10.40 2.18
N LEU A 117 -4.10 10.36 3.49
CA LEU A 117 -3.26 9.35 4.12
C LEU A 117 -3.87 7.96 3.97
N PHE A 118 -5.17 7.85 4.23
CA PHE A 118 -5.93 6.60 4.05
C PHE A 118 -5.87 6.14 2.59
N GLN A 119 -6.08 7.04 1.64
CA GLN A 119 -6.02 6.74 0.21
C GLN A 119 -4.60 6.36 -0.26
N ALA A 120 -3.55 6.80 0.42
CA ALA A 120 -2.18 6.37 0.15
C ALA A 120 -1.86 4.99 0.76
N ILE A 121 -2.51 4.64 1.88
CA ILE A 121 -2.23 3.41 2.62
C ILE A 121 -3.09 2.25 2.11
N THR A 122 -4.39 2.45 1.92
CA THR A 122 -5.37 1.39 1.61
C THR A 122 -5.13 0.63 0.30
N PRO A 123 -4.69 1.27 -0.80
CA PRO A 123 -4.54 0.56 -2.08
C PRO A 123 -3.38 -0.42 -2.04
N ARG A 124 -2.54 -0.43 -1.01
CA ARG A 124 -1.46 -1.41 -0.83
C ARG A 124 -2.00 -2.69 -0.19
N THR A 125 -2.97 -3.27 -0.89
CA THR A 125 -3.70 -4.51 -0.61
C THR A 125 -4.51 -4.51 0.69
N ALA A 126 -4.95 -3.37 1.22
CA ALA A 126 -5.73 -3.35 2.46
C ALA A 126 -7.24 -3.45 2.23
N GLY A 127 -7.74 -2.97 1.09
CA GLY A 127 -9.10 -3.22 0.62
C GLY A 127 -10.23 -2.40 1.27
N PHE A 128 -9.94 -1.52 2.24
CA PHE A 128 -10.98 -0.66 2.81
C PHE A 128 -11.24 0.57 1.93
N ALA A 129 -12.50 1.01 1.89
CA ALA A 129 -12.92 2.23 1.21
C ALA A 129 -13.48 3.25 2.22
N ALA A 130 -12.94 4.47 2.19
CA ALA A 130 -13.45 5.60 2.98
C ALA A 130 -14.20 6.63 2.10
N ILE A 131 -13.96 6.59 0.79
CA ILE A 131 -14.66 7.40 -0.20
C ILE A 131 -15.02 6.51 -1.38
N ASP A 132 -16.01 6.92 -2.16
CA ASP A 132 -16.33 6.25 -3.41
C ASP A 132 -15.19 6.42 -4.41
N LEU A 133 -14.50 5.32 -4.73
CA LEU A 133 -13.35 5.32 -5.63
C LEU A 133 -13.73 5.72 -7.07
N ASN A 134 -15.01 5.62 -7.44
CA ASN A 134 -15.50 6.07 -8.74
C ASN A 134 -15.52 7.60 -8.88
N THR A 135 -15.43 8.34 -7.77
CA THR A 135 -15.40 9.80 -7.75
C THR A 135 -13.98 10.38 -7.85
N LEU A 136 -12.96 9.53 -7.91
CA LEU A 136 -11.57 9.96 -8.06
C LEU A 136 -11.31 10.49 -9.47
N LYS A 137 -10.41 11.47 -9.59
CA LYS A 137 -9.88 11.87 -10.90
C LYS A 137 -9.16 10.71 -11.57
N GLU A 138 -9.13 10.69 -12.90
CA GLU A 138 -8.43 9.68 -13.69
C GLU A 138 -6.95 9.54 -13.29
N SER A 139 -6.26 10.64 -12.98
CA SER A 139 -4.87 10.62 -12.51
C SER A 139 -4.72 9.96 -11.14
N SER A 140 -5.65 10.23 -10.21
CA SER A 140 -5.71 9.60 -8.89
C SER A 140 -6.05 8.12 -8.98
N TYR A 141 -6.93 7.76 -9.91
CA TYR A 141 -7.28 6.38 -10.20
C TYR A 141 -6.07 5.58 -10.72
N LEU A 142 -5.33 6.12 -11.68
CA LEU A 142 -4.10 5.49 -12.18
C LEU A 142 -3.05 5.29 -11.08
N VAL A 143 -2.83 6.29 -10.22
CA VAL A 143 -1.90 6.14 -9.09
C VAL A 143 -2.38 5.10 -8.08
N THR A 144 -3.70 4.99 -7.88
CA THR A 144 -4.29 3.93 -7.05
C THR A 144 -3.98 2.55 -7.62
N ILE A 145 -4.14 2.33 -8.93
CA ILE A 145 -3.76 1.07 -9.60
C ILE A 145 -2.26 0.77 -9.43
N ILE A 146 -1.40 1.78 -9.60
CA ILE A 146 0.05 1.62 -9.39
C ILE A 146 0.34 1.22 -7.93
N PHE A 147 -0.39 1.76 -6.97
CA PHE A 147 -0.23 1.39 -5.55
C PHE A 147 -0.83 0.02 -5.24
N MET A 148 -1.84 -0.46 -5.97
CA MET A 148 -2.35 -1.84 -5.85
C MET A 148 -1.35 -2.86 -6.40
N PHE A 149 -0.68 -2.50 -7.48
CA PHE A 149 0.44 -3.28 -8.00
C PHE A 149 1.59 -3.35 -6.97
N ILE A 150 1.98 -2.21 -6.37
CA ILE A 150 3.00 -2.09 -5.33
C ILE A 150 2.41 -2.42 -3.95
N GLY A 151 2.41 -3.71 -3.59
CA GLY A 151 1.89 -4.15 -2.31
C GLY A 151 2.79 -3.85 -1.10
N GLY A 152 2.79 -4.74 -0.12
CA GLY A 152 3.56 -4.56 1.12
C GLY A 152 4.99 -5.08 1.05
N SER A 153 5.66 -5.11 2.20
CA SER A 153 7.04 -5.57 2.32
C SER A 153 7.13 -7.11 2.34
N PRO A 154 8.28 -7.72 2.04
CA PRO A 154 8.45 -9.17 2.12
C PRO A 154 8.16 -9.73 3.51
N GLY A 155 7.48 -10.87 3.58
CA GLY A 155 7.07 -11.47 4.85
C GLY A 155 5.96 -10.70 5.58
N SER A 156 5.20 -9.84 4.89
CA SER A 156 3.98 -9.18 5.39
C SER A 156 2.71 -9.93 4.99
N THR A 157 1.58 -9.48 5.53
CA THR A 157 0.23 -9.94 5.20
C THR A 157 -0.27 -9.42 3.85
N ALA A 158 0.37 -8.38 3.32
CA ALA A 158 -0.01 -7.74 2.07
C ALA A 158 0.48 -8.51 0.83
N GLY A 159 -0.29 -8.46 -0.26
CA GLY A 159 0.02 -9.06 -1.55
C GLY A 159 0.98 -8.21 -2.41
N GLY A 160 0.86 -8.33 -3.73
CA GLY A 160 1.51 -7.44 -4.70
C GLY A 160 3.01 -7.67 -4.94
N ILE A 161 3.58 -6.86 -5.84
CA ILE A 161 5.04 -6.76 -5.94
C ILE A 161 5.55 -6.12 -4.66
N LYS A 162 6.54 -6.75 -4.03
CA LYS A 162 7.01 -6.29 -2.72
C LYS A 162 7.74 -4.95 -2.84
N THR A 163 7.57 -4.09 -1.84
CA THR A 163 8.24 -2.76 -1.77
C THR A 163 9.76 -2.87 -1.95
N VAL A 164 10.38 -3.85 -1.32
CA VAL A 164 11.82 -4.15 -1.43
C VAL A 164 12.21 -4.57 -2.84
N THR A 165 11.38 -5.37 -3.52
CA THR A 165 11.61 -5.78 -4.92
C THR A 165 11.65 -4.55 -5.83
N LEU A 166 10.66 -3.66 -5.69
CA LEU A 166 10.62 -2.39 -6.44
C LEU A 166 11.87 -1.54 -6.17
N ALA A 167 12.28 -1.44 -4.91
CA ALA A 167 13.47 -0.70 -4.50
C ALA A 167 14.74 -1.24 -5.18
N VAL A 168 14.91 -2.56 -5.18
CA VAL A 168 16.06 -3.25 -5.79
C VAL A 168 16.05 -3.05 -7.30
N LEU A 169 14.90 -3.15 -7.98
CA LEU A 169 14.78 -2.90 -9.41
C LEU A 169 15.18 -1.47 -9.77
N PHE A 170 14.68 -0.49 -9.02
CA PHE A 170 15.03 0.91 -9.22
C PHE A 170 16.53 1.15 -9.00
N LEU A 171 17.11 0.63 -7.92
CA LEU A 171 18.54 0.75 -7.64
C LEU A 171 19.39 0.06 -8.71
N GLY A 172 18.96 -1.10 -9.22
CA GLY A 172 19.60 -1.80 -10.32
C GLY A 172 19.61 -0.98 -11.62
N ALA A 173 18.47 -0.37 -11.96
CA ALA A 173 18.37 0.52 -13.13
C ALA A 173 19.31 1.74 -12.99
N VAL A 174 19.31 2.39 -11.82
CA VAL A 174 20.20 3.53 -11.53
C VAL A 174 21.68 3.12 -11.61
N ALA A 175 22.04 1.96 -11.08
CA ALA A 175 23.41 1.44 -11.13
C ALA A 175 23.86 1.18 -12.57
N LYS A 176 22.98 0.64 -13.43
CA LYS A 176 23.25 0.45 -14.85
C LYS A 176 23.41 1.76 -15.60
N ILE A 177 22.56 2.76 -15.33
CA ILE A 177 22.68 4.11 -15.93
C ILE A 177 24.02 4.76 -15.53
N LYS A 178 24.42 4.60 -14.27
CA LYS A 178 25.71 5.09 -13.75
C LYS A 178 26.93 4.24 -14.14
N GLN A 179 26.71 3.14 -14.88
CA GLN A 179 27.74 2.18 -15.27
C GLN A 179 28.55 1.63 -14.08
N THR A 180 27.92 1.52 -12.91
CA THR A 180 28.53 0.90 -11.74
C THR A 180 28.28 -0.62 -11.75
N GLU A 181 29.28 -1.41 -11.38
CA GLU A 181 29.19 -2.87 -11.40
C GLU A 181 28.11 -3.42 -10.46
N TYR A 182 27.88 -2.73 -9.33
CA TYR A 182 26.88 -3.14 -8.33
C TYR A 182 26.09 -1.95 -7.79
N PRO A 183 24.79 -2.12 -7.50
CA PRO A 183 24.02 -1.12 -6.77
C PRO A 183 24.53 -1.03 -5.34
N VAL A 184 24.80 0.20 -4.88
CA VAL A 184 25.20 0.48 -3.48
C VAL A 184 24.12 1.32 -2.83
N VAL A 185 23.61 0.86 -1.68
CA VAL A 185 22.60 1.57 -0.89
C VAL A 185 22.94 1.46 0.59
N PHE A 186 22.79 2.54 1.36
CA PHE A 186 23.19 2.61 2.77
C PHE A 186 24.63 2.13 3.06
N LYS A 187 25.56 2.45 2.15
CA LYS A 187 26.98 2.00 2.18
C LYS A 187 27.16 0.48 2.11
N LYS A 188 26.14 -0.27 1.67
CA LYS A 188 26.19 -1.72 1.45
C LYS A 188 25.94 -2.05 -0.02
N ARG A 189 26.68 -3.02 -0.54
CA ARG A 189 26.53 -3.55 -1.90
C ARG A 189 25.37 -4.52 -1.97
N LEU A 190 24.57 -4.42 -3.02
CA LEU A 190 23.58 -5.44 -3.39
C LEU A 190 24.22 -6.44 -4.35
N GLY A 191 24.02 -7.74 -4.09
CA GLY A 191 24.47 -8.81 -5.00
C GLY A 191 23.69 -8.78 -6.31
N SER A 192 24.33 -9.15 -7.42
CA SER A 192 23.68 -9.25 -8.74
C SER A 192 22.52 -10.24 -8.72
N GLU A 193 22.67 -11.35 -7.99
CA GLU A 193 21.63 -12.37 -7.82
C GLU A 193 20.32 -11.80 -7.26
N ILE A 194 20.39 -10.86 -6.31
CA ILE A 194 19.20 -10.21 -5.73
C ILE A 194 18.48 -9.36 -6.79
N VAL A 195 19.24 -8.70 -7.67
CA VAL A 195 18.68 -7.89 -8.76
C VAL A 195 18.03 -8.78 -9.82
N GLU A 196 18.65 -9.91 -10.15
CA GLU A 196 18.14 -10.90 -11.10
C GLU A 196 16.87 -11.61 -10.58
N GLN A 197 16.84 -11.96 -9.29
CA GLN A 197 15.63 -12.49 -8.67
C GLN A 197 14.51 -11.44 -8.65
N ALA A 198 14.83 -10.19 -8.31
CA ALA A 198 13.85 -9.11 -8.32
C ALA A 198 13.28 -8.84 -9.73
N SER A 199 14.11 -8.93 -10.77
CA SER A 199 13.66 -8.76 -12.15
C SER A 199 12.82 -9.93 -12.63
N ALA A 200 13.20 -11.17 -12.31
CA ALA A 200 12.39 -12.33 -12.63
C ALA A 200 10.99 -12.25 -11.99
N VAL A 201 10.91 -11.93 -10.69
CA VAL A 201 9.63 -11.75 -9.99
C VAL A 201 8.82 -10.59 -10.57
N GLY A 202 9.46 -9.47 -10.87
CA GLY A 202 8.79 -8.30 -11.46
C GLY A 202 8.18 -8.60 -12.84
N VAL A 203 8.92 -9.31 -13.71
CA VAL A 203 8.44 -9.70 -15.03
C VAL A 203 7.30 -10.71 -14.93
N LEU A 204 7.43 -11.74 -14.09
CA LEU A 204 6.37 -12.73 -13.89
C LEU A 204 5.08 -12.08 -13.39
N TYR A 205 5.19 -11.16 -12.43
CA TYR A 205 4.03 -10.45 -11.88
C TYR A 205 3.36 -9.54 -12.91
N LEU A 206 4.13 -8.78 -13.70
CA LEU A 206 3.61 -7.98 -14.81
C LEU A 206 2.90 -8.84 -15.87
N MET A 207 3.52 -9.95 -16.26
CA MET A 207 2.94 -10.87 -17.23
C MET A 207 1.62 -11.46 -16.72
N ALA A 208 1.54 -11.82 -15.44
CA ALA A 208 0.32 -12.32 -14.83
C ALA A 208 -0.81 -11.27 -14.86
N VAL A 209 -0.54 -10.03 -14.42
CA VAL A 209 -1.52 -8.93 -14.42
C VAL A 209 -2.02 -8.61 -15.83
N ILE A 210 -1.11 -8.50 -16.81
CA ILE A 210 -1.47 -8.22 -18.20
C ILE A 210 -2.32 -9.37 -18.77
N THR A 211 -1.91 -10.62 -18.56
CA THR A 211 -2.65 -11.78 -19.08
C THR A 211 -4.04 -11.86 -18.46
N ALA A 212 -4.16 -11.68 -17.15
CA ALA A 212 -5.46 -11.66 -16.46
C ALA A 212 -6.35 -10.53 -16.97
N THR A 213 -5.81 -9.33 -17.14
CA THR A 213 -6.55 -8.16 -17.68
C THR A 213 -7.08 -8.46 -19.09
N VAL A 214 -6.25 -9.03 -19.97
CA VAL A 214 -6.66 -9.38 -21.34
C VAL A 214 -7.73 -10.47 -21.35
N VAL A 215 -7.60 -11.50 -20.50
CA VAL A 215 -8.60 -12.57 -20.42
C VAL A 215 -9.94 -12.02 -19.94
N ILE A 216 -9.95 -11.23 -18.88
CA ILE A 216 -11.19 -10.66 -18.32
C ILE A 216 -11.82 -9.65 -19.30
N SER A 217 -11.02 -8.87 -20.03
CA SER A 217 -11.55 -7.92 -21.03
C SER A 217 -12.25 -8.57 -22.23
N GLN A 218 -12.07 -9.87 -22.45
CA GLN A 218 -12.80 -10.60 -23.48
C GLN A 218 -14.10 -11.21 -22.95
N VAL A 219 -14.20 -11.40 -21.63
CA VAL A 219 -15.35 -12.07 -21.00
C VAL A 219 -16.39 -11.06 -20.51
N GLU A 220 -15.92 -9.95 -19.92
CA GLU A 220 -16.78 -8.98 -19.25
C GLU A 220 -16.93 -7.67 -20.04
N PRO A 221 -18.14 -7.07 -20.14
CA PRO A 221 -18.39 -5.85 -20.89
C PRO A 221 -18.03 -4.57 -20.12
N PHE A 222 -16.93 -4.58 -19.35
CA PHE A 222 -16.47 -3.42 -18.57
C PHE A 222 -15.36 -2.65 -19.30
N SER A 223 -15.15 -1.40 -18.89
CA SER A 223 -14.04 -0.61 -19.41
C SER A 223 -12.69 -1.18 -18.98
N LEU A 224 -11.65 -1.02 -19.81
CA LEU A 224 -10.29 -1.48 -19.49
C LEU A 224 -9.79 -0.91 -18.14
N GLN A 225 -10.16 0.33 -17.82
CA GLN A 225 -9.82 0.98 -16.56
C GLN A 225 -10.40 0.24 -15.34
N GLN A 226 -11.67 -0.16 -15.41
CA GLN A 226 -12.31 -0.92 -14.33
C GLN A 226 -11.73 -2.32 -14.19
N ILE A 227 -11.48 -2.99 -15.32
CA ILE A 227 -10.89 -4.34 -15.31
C ILE A 227 -9.48 -4.30 -14.72
N LEU A 228 -8.65 -3.33 -15.13
CA LEU A 228 -7.30 -3.19 -14.61
C LEU A 228 -7.27 -2.85 -13.10
N PHE A 229 -8.31 -2.21 -12.58
CA PHE A 229 -8.43 -1.93 -11.16
C PHE A 229 -8.81 -3.18 -10.34
N GLU A 230 -9.59 -4.08 -10.92
CA GLU A 230 -10.03 -5.32 -10.27
C GLU A 230 -8.99 -6.46 -10.32
N VAL A 231 -8.02 -6.40 -11.25
CA VAL A 231 -6.96 -7.41 -11.44
C VAL A 231 -5.74 -7.15 -10.57
#